data_AF-A0A8H7Q2I3-F1
#
_entry.id   AF-A0A8H7Q2I3-F1
#
_cell.length_a   1.000
_cell.length_b   1.000
_cell.length_c   1.000
_cell.angle_alpha   90.00
_cell.angle_beta   90.00
_cell.angle_gamma   90.00
#
_symmetry.space_group_name_H-M   'P 1'
#
loop_
_entity.id
_entity.type
_entity.pdbx_description
1 polymer ?
#
loop_
_entity_poly.entity_id
_entity_poly.type
_entity_poly.pdbx_seq_one_letter_code
_entity_poly.pdbx_strand_id
1 'polypeptide(L)'
;MNQSHNEVDSSNAHTPETLPTLTEFLTQLKLTRYSDAFTSAGVADEDIPELVLLEESDLRELLESIGMLPFHAIAFRSTLRLLRRQHFPNKDRENERISSTPPDELKTMDLRDGVFSVDLDPASAPDSIPVPDGFRIKEIPTYLKGDGEIKTISKQVIMSHATIYGKNSTRALTPYEKAINEACVKLALNNPVLLADKGAMLEHAKKKLLADGYTYKRGQSRSKLNPVARDATKDFKQRRNKTAEKLSLERRNSLLELENKLLDCIMTRRQAEAKIKLGLKGSTYEELEDTKRKLDTAITEKSKIGREISRLKAQERKHQWYEKQKSKRRADSGYGEASFMEDDGETTASQKSFSGSEAGSRPDDDGIQSQDSAIADCHSSQQLYDSADHNQHSSLEALSIAAMAAAAAEKSALGGVETRARKRLRSMLDEPYSH
;
A
#
# COMPACT_ATOMS: atom_id res chain seq x y z
N MET A 1 13.81 -13.83 -73.77
CA MET A 1 14.15 -12.52 -73.18
C MET A 1 13.15 -12.25 -72.07
N ASN A 2 13.44 -12.71 -70.84
CA ASN A 2 12.68 -12.36 -69.64
C ASN A 2 13.68 -11.84 -68.62
N GLN A 3 13.65 -10.54 -68.36
CA GLN A 3 14.41 -9.90 -67.28
C GLN A 3 13.53 -9.91 -66.03
N SER A 4 13.91 -10.73 -65.06
CA SER A 4 13.36 -10.73 -63.70
C SER A 4 14.19 -9.80 -62.83
N HIS A 5 13.59 -8.68 -62.42
CA HIS A 5 14.06 -7.80 -61.36
C HIS A 5 13.89 -8.50 -60.00
N ASN A 6 15.01 -8.77 -59.33
CA ASN A 6 15.06 -9.04 -57.90
C ASN A 6 15.70 -7.82 -57.24
N GLU A 7 14.88 -6.88 -56.77
CA GLU A 7 15.29 -5.86 -55.82
C GLU A 7 15.38 -6.51 -54.44
N VAL A 8 16.61 -6.61 -53.93
CA VAL A 8 16.90 -7.09 -52.58
C VAL A 8 16.80 -5.88 -51.64
N ASP A 9 15.68 -5.76 -50.95
CA ASP A 9 15.44 -4.85 -49.84
C ASP A 9 16.55 -5.00 -48.79
N SER A 10 17.49 -4.04 -48.78
CA SER A 10 18.67 -4.03 -47.90
C SER A 10 18.51 -3.07 -46.71
N SER A 11 17.28 -2.72 -46.32
CA SER A 11 17.01 -1.74 -45.26
C SER A 11 16.50 -2.38 -43.97
N ASN A 12 17.28 -3.28 -43.36
CA ASN A 12 17.09 -3.58 -41.94
C ASN A 12 18.42 -3.87 -41.24
N ALA A 13 19.39 -2.98 -41.44
CA ALA A 13 20.51 -2.88 -40.53
C ALA A 13 19.95 -2.37 -39.18
N HIS A 14 19.77 -3.29 -38.24
CA HIS A 14 19.53 -2.97 -36.83
C HIS A 14 20.70 -2.12 -36.35
N THR A 15 20.54 -0.80 -36.43
CA THR A 15 21.40 0.14 -35.72
C THR A 15 21.29 -0.19 -34.24
N PRO A 16 22.42 -0.25 -33.49
CA PRO A 16 22.37 -0.49 -32.06
C PRO A 16 21.39 0.51 -31.44
N GLU A 17 20.34 0.00 -30.79
CA GLU A 17 19.27 0.82 -30.20
C GLU A 17 19.88 1.78 -29.18
N THR A 18 20.12 3.00 -29.63
CA THR A 18 20.56 4.10 -28.78
C THR A 18 19.45 4.40 -27.79
N LEU A 19 19.78 4.44 -26.51
CA LEU A 19 18.83 4.83 -25.45
C LEU A 19 18.30 6.25 -25.74
N PRO A 20 17.00 6.50 -25.49
CA PRO A 20 16.43 7.83 -25.70
C PRO A 20 17.08 8.85 -24.78
N THR A 21 17.15 10.11 -25.23
CA THR A 21 17.57 11.22 -24.36
C THR A 21 16.53 11.48 -23.26
N LEU A 22 16.93 12.12 -22.15
CA LEU A 22 15.99 12.47 -21.07
C LEU A 22 14.81 13.30 -21.60
N THR A 23 15.07 14.27 -22.47
CA THR A 23 14.03 15.10 -23.10
C THR A 23 13.05 14.27 -23.94
N GLU A 24 13.53 13.31 -24.75
CA GLU A 24 12.66 12.40 -25.51
C GLU A 24 11.81 11.52 -24.59
N PHE A 25 12.44 10.97 -23.55
CA PHE A 25 11.80 10.13 -22.55
C PHE A 25 10.68 10.88 -21.80
N LEU A 26 10.96 12.10 -21.33
CA LEU A 26 9.96 12.96 -20.68
C LEU A 26 8.86 13.39 -21.64
N THR A 27 9.16 13.62 -22.92
CA THR A 27 8.18 13.97 -23.94
C THR A 27 7.22 12.82 -24.20
N GLN A 28 7.73 11.58 -24.33
CA GLN A 28 6.91 10.38 -24.49
C GLN A 28 5.91 10.19 -23.35
N LEU A 29 6.32 10.52 -22.12
CA LEU A 29 5.49 10.44 -20.92
C LEU A 29 4.58 11.64 -20.67
N LYS A 30 4.65 12.69 -21.50
CA LYS A 30 3.99 13.99 -21.28
C LYS A 30 4.40 14.64 -19.94
N LEU A 31 5.67 14.47 -19.56
CA LEU A 31 6.29 14.97 -18.34
C LEU A 31 7.32 16.10 -18.61
N THR A 32 7.25 16.75 -19.77
CA THR A 32 8.19 17.81 -20.19
C THR A 32 8.32 18.95 -19.19
N ARG A 33 7.27 19.24 -18.39
CA ARG A 33 7.29 20.25 -17.33
C ARG A 33 8.33 20.00 -16.22
N TYR A 34 8.92 18.82 -16.17
CA TYR A 34 9.96 18.47 -15.19
C TYR A 34 11.38 18.62 -15.74
N SER A 35 11.59 18.96 -17.02
CA SER A 35 12.93 19.07 -17.64
C SER A 35 13.87 19.92 -16.80
N ASP A 36 13.45 21.14 -16.48
CA ASP A 36 14.29 22.11 -15.78
C ASP A 36 14.62 21.66 -14.35
N ALA A 37 13.72 20.90 -13.73
CA ALA A 37 13.91 20.37 -12.39
C ALA A 37 14.92 19.20 -12.38
N PHE A 38 14.94 18.35 -13.41
CA PHE A 38 16.00 17.35 -13.61
C PHE A 38 17.35 18.02 -13.86
N THR A 39 17.41 19.02 -14.74
CA THR A 39 18.65 19.77 -15.00
C THR A 39 19.15 20.50 -13.73
N SER A 40 18.24 21.07 -12.94
CA SER A 40 18.57 21.71 -11.65
C SER A 40 19.06 20.70 -10.61
N ALA A 41 18.61 19.44 -10.68
CA ALA A 41 19.09 18.33 -9.86
C ALA A 41 20.43 17.74 -10.37
N GLY A 42 21.00 18.30 -11.45
CA GLY A 42 22.27 17.86 -12.03
C GLY A 42 22.16 16.66 -12.96
N VAL A 43 20.95 16.31 -13.43
CA VAL A 43 20.72 15.23 -14.39
C VAL A 43 20.71 15.82 -15.81
N ALA A 44 21.67 15.39 -16.63
CA ALA A 44 21.81 15.77 -18.04
C ALA A 44 20.93 14.91 -18.97
N ASP A 45 20.81 15.32 -20.23
CA ASP A 45 20.04 14.59 -21.23
C ASP A 45 20.63 13.20 -21.56
N GLU A 46 21.93 13.01 -21.32
CA GLU A 46 22.65 11.76 -21.57
C GLU A 46 22.53 10.75 -20.43
N ASP A 47 22.05 11.14 -19.23
CA ASP A 47 22.12 10.33 -18.00
C ASP A 47 21.02 9.25 -17.86
N ILE A 48 20.21 9.03 -18.91
CA ILE A 48 19.19 7.97 -18.91
C ILE A 48 19.76 6.57 -18.62
N PRO A 49 20.91 6.14 -19.17
CA PRO A 49 21.53 4.86 -18.83
C PRO A 49 21.82 4.73 -17.33
N GLU A 50 22.34 5.79 -16.70
CA GLU A 50 22.66 5.85 -15.27
C GLU A 50 21.39 5.78 -14.43
N LEU A 51 20.35 6.52 -14.82
CA LEU A 51 19.03 6.46 -14.17
C LEU A 51 18.43 5.05 -14.24
N VAL A 52 18.60 4.35 -15.36
CA VAL A 52 18.21 2.94 -15.53
C VAL A 52 18.95 2.00 -14.59
N LEU A 53 20.13 2.34 -14.13
CA LEU A 53 20.90 1.52 -13.19
C LEU A 53 20.65 1.82 -11.71
N LEU A 54 20.02 2.96 -11.39
CA LEU A 54 19.72 3.34 -10.00
C LEU A 54 18.82 2.31 -9.28
N GLU A 55 19.07 2.14 -7.98
CA GLU A 55 18.19 1.40 -7.10
C GLU A 55 16.85 2.12 -6.91
N GLU A 56 15.81 1.37 -6.55
CA GLU A 56 14.47 1.95 -6.44
C GLU A 56 14.32 2.93 -5.25
N SER A 57 15.19 2.81 -4.23
CA SER A 57 15.32 3.79 -3.14
C SER A 57 15.84 5.12 -3.67
N ASP A 58 16.95 5.08 -4.40
CA ASP A 58 17.70 6.27 -4.84
C ASP A 58 16.90 7.01 -5.93
N LEU A 59 16.27 6.24 -6.83
CA LEU A 59 15.36 6.80 -7.82
C LEU A 59 14.15 7.47 -7.16
N ARG A 60 13.65 6.93 -6.04
CA ARG A 60 12.56 7.56 -5.29
C ARG A 60 12.99 8.88 -4.66
N GLU A 61 14.17 8.91 -4.03
CA GLU A 61 14.73 10.12 -3.43
C GLU A 61 14.98 11.22 -4.46
N LEU A 62 15.52 10.86 -5.64
CA LEU A 62 15.69 11.77 -6.77
C LEU A 62 14.35 12.36 -7.25
N LEU A 63 13.31 11.53 -7.42
CA LEU A 63 12.01 12.02 -7.88
C LEU A 63 11.29 12.89 -6.84
N GLU A 64 11.56 12.66 -5.55
CA GLU A 64 11.06 13.48 -4.45
C GLU A 64 11.79 14.84 -4.39
N SER A 65 13.11 14.87 -4.60
CA SER A 65 13.90 16.12 -4.64
C SER A 65 13.52 17.02 -5.83
N ILE A 66 13.14 16.41 -6.96
CA ILE A 66 12.60 17.09 -8.15
C ILE A 66 11.19 17.67 -7.90
N GLY A 67 10.52 17.26 -6.81
CA GLY A 67 9.14 17.67 -6.52
C GLY A 67 8.12 17.03 -7.46
N MET A 68 8.38 15.81 -7.94
CA MET A 68 7.49 15.12 -8.86
C MET A 68 6.22 14.64 -8.15
N LEU A 69 5.05 14.83 -8.78
CA LEU A 69 3.79 14.36 -8.20
C LEU A 69 3.77 12.82 -8.15
N PRO A 70 3.13 12.20 -7.14
CA PRO A 70 3.15 10.75 -6.96
C PRO A 70 2.73 9.95 -8.19
N PHE A 71 1.69 10.40 -8.91
CA PHE A 71 1.21 9.73 -10.13
C PHE A 71 2.24 9.77 -11.28
N HIS A 72 2.98 10.87 -11.39
CA HIS A 72 4.03 11.02 -12.41
C HIS A 72 5.26 10.19 -12.06
N ALA A 73 5.65 10.18 -10.78
CA ALA A 73 6.74 9.34 -10.30
C ALA A 73 6.47 7.84 -10.50
N ILE A 74 5.21 7.41 -10.42
CA ILE A 74 4.81 6.02 -10.76
C ILE A 74 4.97 5.76 -12.26
N ALA A 75 4.46 6.65 -13.11
CA ALA A 75 4.56 6.50 -14.57
C ALA A 75 6.02 6.47 -15.04
N PHE A 76 6.85 7.38 -14.53
CA PHE A 76 8.29 7.47 -14.80
C PHE A 76 9.01 6.18 -14.40
N ARG A 77 8.86 5.73 -13.14
CA ARG A 77 9.49 4.47 -12.68
C ARG A 77 9.04 3.26 -13.49
N SER A 78 7.75 3.19 -13.84
CA SER A 78 7.21 2.06 -14.60
C SER A 78 7.82 1.96 -16.01
N THR A 79 7.97 3.09 -16.70
CA THR A 79 8.60 3.11 -18.04
C THR A 79 10.10 2.88 -17.95
N LEU A 80 10.75 3.38 -16.91
CA LEU A 80 12.18 3.18 -16.69
C LEU A 80 12.52 1.70 -16.40
N ARG A 81 11.63 0.98 -15.70
CA ARG A 81 11.71 -0.50 -15.57
C ARG A 81 11.51 -1.22 -16.91
N LEU A 82 10.62 -0.72 -17.78
CA LEU A 82 10.42 -1.31 -19.10
C LEU A 82 11.69 -1.14 -19.95
N LEU A 83 12.29 0.05 -19.91
CA LEU A 83 13.55 0.36 -20.59
C LEU A 83 14.69 -0.52 -20.06
N ARG A 84 14.75 -0.73 -18.74
CA ARG A 84 15.70 -1.67 -18.09
C ARG A 84 15.56 -3.09 -18.65
N ARG A 85 14.33 -3.59 -18.79
CA ARG A 85 14.07 -4.94 -19.32
C ARG A 85 14.47 -5.10 -20.78
N GLN A 86 14.28 -4.06 -21.58
CA GLN A 86 14.62 -4.06 -23.00
C GLN A 86 16.14 -4.06 -23.21
N HIS A 87 16.88 -3.22 -22.49
CA HIS A 87 18.32 -3.03 -22.72
C HIS A 87 19.23 -3.87 -21.80
N PHE A 88 18.75 -4.33 -20.64
CA PHE A 88 19.52 -5.07 -19.64
C PHE A 88 18.84 -6.38 -19.19
N PRO A 89 18.51 -7.31 -20.11
CA PRO A 89 17.71 -8.51 -19.82
C PRO A 89 18.34 -9.47 -18.79
N ASN A 90 19.65 -9.36 -18.51
CA ASN A 90 20.35 -10.26 -17.58
C ASN A 90 20.36 -9.80 -16.12
N LYS A 91 20.15 -8.51 -15.81
CA LYS A 91 20.24 -8.02 -14.42
C LYS A 91 19.01 -8.37 -13.58
N ASP A 92 17.82 -8.43 -14.18
CA ASP A 92 16.58 -8.72 -13.45
C ASP A 92 16.48 -10.20 -13.02
N ARG A 93 17.16 -11.11 -13.73
CA ARG A 93 17.17 -12.55 -13.39
C ARG A 93 17.88 -12.88 -12.08
N GLU A 94 18.86 -12.09 -11.67
CA GLU A 94 19.54 -12.31 -10.38
C GLU A 94 18.72 -11.78 -9.21
N ASN A 95 18.02 -10.65 -9.37
CA ASN A 95 17.13 -10.13 -8.34
C ASN A 95 15.85 -10.98 -8.16
N GLU A 96 15.32 -11.60 -9.23
CA GLU A 96 14.22 -12.55 -9.09
C GLU A 96 14.66 -13.89 -8.47
N ARG A 97 15.91 -14.33 -8.66
CA ARG A 97 16.45 -15.57 -8.06
C ARG A 97 16.62 -15.52 -6.54
N ILE A 98 16.78 -14.34 -5.95
CA ILE A 98 16.90 -14.19 -4.48
C ILE A 98 15.52 -14.25 -3.80
N SER A 99 14.43 -14.15 -4.56
CA SER A 99 13.05 -14.21 -4.06
C SER A 99 12.39 -15.61 -4.16
N SER A 100 13.03 -16.59 -4.82
CA SER A 100 12.48 -17.94 -4.92
C SER A 100 13.16 -18.88 -3.92
N THR A 101 12.65 -18.93 -2.70
CA THR A 101 12.84 -20.10 -1.84
C THR A 101 12.25 -21.34 -2.54
N PRO A 102 12.98 -22.47 -2.64
CA PRO A 102 12.45 -23.67 -3.25
C PRO A 102 11.29 -24.22 -2.41
N PRO A 103 10.22 -24.75 -3.03
CA PRO A 103 9.15 -25.40 -2.28
C PRO A 103 9.70 -26.71 -1.71
N ASP A 104 9.62 -26.80 -0.38
CA ASP A 104 9.99 -27.96 0.41
C ASP A 104 9.21 -29.20 -0.04
N GLU A 105 9.93 -30.31 -0.15
CA GLU A 105 9.46 -31.62 -0.59
C GLU A 105 8.28 -32.13 0.26
N LEU A 106 7.11 -32.29 -0.35
CA LEU A 106 6.05 -33.15 0.19
C LEU A 106 5.55 -34.14 -0.87
N LYS A 107 6.04 -35.37 -0.68
CA LYS A 107 5.38 -36.67 -0.88
C LYS A 107 4.40 -36.80 -2.04
N THR A 108 4.91 -37.47 -3.07
CA THR A 108 4.23 -38.40 -3.96
C THR A 108 2.94 -39.00 -3.38
N MET A 109 1.80 -38.67 -3.99
CA MET A 109 0.67 -39.58 -4.09
C MET A 109 0.36 -39.81 -5.57
N ASP A 110 0.49 -41.08 -5.96
CA ASP A 110 0.05 -41.67 -7.21
C ASP A 110 -1.41 -41.34 -7.50
N LEU A 111 -1.68 -40.67 -8.63
CA LEU A 111 -2.95 -40.82 -9.33
C LEU A 111 -2.72 -41.15 -10.79
N ARG A 112 -3.18 -42.37 -11.11
CA ARG A 112 -3.30 -43.01 -12.41
C ARG A 112 -4.04 -42.19 -13.46
N ASP A 113 -3.52 -42.31 -14.69
CA ASP A 113 -4.20 -42.51 -15.97
C ASP A 113 -5.50 -41.74 -16.24
N GLY A 114 -5.36 -40.68 -17.03
CA GLY A 114 -6.46 -40.00 -17.73
C GLY A 114 -5.95 -39.33 -18.99
N VAL A 115 -5.78 -40.14 -20.05
CA VAL A 115 -5.43 -39.71 -21.41
C VAL A 115 -6.49 -38.75 -21.95
N PHE A 116 -6.11 -37.51 -22.20
CA PHE A 116 -6.83 -36.60 -23.09
C PHE A 116 -5.80 -35.93 -24.01
N SER A 117 -5.48 -36.61 -25.12
CA SER A 117 -4.90 -35.95 -26.29
C SER A 117 -6.00 -35.12 -26.95
N VAL A 118 -5.81 -33.81 -27.00
CA VAL A 118 -6.52 -32.95 -27.93
C VAL A 118 -5.46 -32.43 -28.90
N ASP A 119 -5.42 -33.06 -30.07
CA ASP A 119 -4.67 -32.58 -31.22
C ASP A 119 -5.24 -31.22 -31.65
N LEU A 120 -4.39 -30.19 -31.62
CA LEU A 120 -4.69 -28.85 -32.12
C LEU A 120 -3.98 -28.67 -33.47
N ASP A 121 -4.76 -28.78 -34.53
CA ASP A 121 -4.37 -28.47 -35.91
C ASP A 121 -3.96 -26.98 -36.06
N PRO A 122 -2.75 -26.67 -36.54
CA PRO A 122 -2.31 -25.30 -36.80
C PRO A 122 -2.58 -24.91 -38.27
N ALA A 123 -3.85 -24.86 -38.69
CA ALA A 123 -4.20 -24.42 -40.05
C ALA A 123 -5.63 -23.89 -40.17
N SER A 124 -5.94 -22.78 -39.48
CA SER A 124 -7.03 -21.90 -39.91
C SER A 124 -6.93 -20.54 -39.22
N ALA A 125 -6.25 -19.60 -39.87
CA ALA A 125 -6.30 -18.19 -39.52
C ALA A 125 -7.32 -17.50 -40.44
N PRO A 126 -8.45 -16.99 -39.93
CA PRO A 126 -9.21 -15.98 -40.63
C PRO A 126 -8.63 -14.59 -40.33
N ASP A 127 -8.37 -13.87 -41.41
CA ASP A 127 -8.00 -12.47 -41.45
C ASP A 127 -8.95 -11.56 -40.65
N SER A 128 -8.37 -10.45 -40.17
CA SER A 128 -9.03 -9.20 -39.79
C SER A 128 -9.77 -9.17 -38.44
N ILE A 129 -9.02 -8.90 -37.37
CA ILE A 129 -9.57 -8.27 -36.16
C ILE A 129 -9.57 -6.75 -36.40
N PRO A 130 -10.73 -6.08 -36.49
CA PRO A 130 -10.75 -4.63 -36.53
C PRO A 130 -10.40 -4.11 -35.14
N VAL A 131 -9.38 -3.25 -35.09
CA VAL A 131 -8.98 -2.49 -33.90
C VAL A 131 -10.20 -1.69 -33.43
N PRO A 132 -10.64 -1.81 -32.16
CA PRO A 132 -11.74 -1.02 -31.65
C PRO A 132 -11.26 0.43 -31.52
N ASP A 133 -11.73 1.21 -32.48
CA ASP A 133 -11.61 2.66 -32.56
C ASP A 133 -12.11 3.31 -31.27
N GLY A 134 -11.24 4.09 -30.64
CA GLY A 134 -11.55 5.14 -29.66
C GLY A 134 -12.43 4.77 -28.46
N PHE A 135 -11.87 4.91 -27.25
CA PHE A 135 -12.65 5.36 -26.10
C PHE A 135 -13.34 6.70 -26.44
N ARG A 136 -14.52 6.64 -27.09
CA ARG A 136 -15.46 7.76 -27.15
C ARG A 136 -15.91 8.01 -25.73
N ILE A 137 -15.24 8.98 -25.09
CA ILE A 137 -15.84 9.72 -23.98
C ILE A 137 -17.22 10.12 -24.48
N LYS A 138 -18.27 9.57 -23.85
CA LYS A 138 -19.66 9.95 -24.15
C LYS A 138 -19.70 11.46 -24.06
N GLU A 139 -19.82 12.11 -25.21
CA GLU A 139 -19.95 13.56 -25.33
C GLU A 139 -20.97 14.00 -24.29
N ILE A 140 -20.51 14.79 -23.32
CA ILE A 140 -21.40 15.45 -22.36
C ILE A 140 -22.35 16.23 -23.24
N PRO A 141 -23.66 15.95 -23.21
CA PRO A 141 -24.53 16.63 -24.14
C PRO A 141 -24.52 18.12 -23.84
N THR A 142 -23.94 18.88 -24.76
CA THR A 142 -23.79 20.33 -24.72
C THR A 142 -25.15 20.97 -25.00
N TYR A 143 -26.10 20.83 -24.07
CA TYR A 143 -27.38 21.53 -24.11
C TYR A 143 -27.32 22.91 -23.42
N LEU A 144 -26.17 23.29 -22.85
CA LEU A 144 -26.03 24.49 -21.99
C LEU A 144 -24.92 25.46 -22.42
N LYS A 145 -24.28 25.24 -23.57
CA LYS A 145 -23.18 26.09 -24.05
C LYS A 145 -23.56 26.73 -25.38
N GLY A 146 -24.39 27.76 -25.30
CA GLY A 146 -24.82 28.56 -26.44
C GLY A 146 -25.87 29.59 -26.02
N ASP A 147 -25.44 30.85 -25.89
CA ASP A 147 -26.21 32.05 -26.19
C ASP A 147 -27.72 32.06 -25.91
N GLY A 148 -28.08 32.13 -24.62
CA GLY A 148 -29.22 32.91 -24.11
C GLY A 148 -30.65 32.47 -24.44
N GLU A 149 -30.88 31.67 -25.48
CA GLU A 149 -32.20 31.10 -25.78
C GLU A 149 -32.33 29.73 -25.10
N ILE A 150 -33.08 29.70 -23.99
CA ILE A 150 -33.53 28.45 -23.38
C ILE A 150 -34.52 27.81 -24.36
N LYS A 151 -33.99 27.05 -25.34
CA LYS A 151 -34.81 26.12 -26.13
C LYS A 151 -35.50 25.21 -25.13
N THR A 152 -36.82 25.32 -25.07
CA THR A 152 -37.66 24.50 -24.20
C THR A 152 -37.39 23.04 -24.53
N ILE A 153 -36.55 22.38 -23.72
CA ILE A 153 -36.23 20.97 -23.90
C ILE A 153 -37.57 20.23 -23.87
N SER A 154 -37.85 19.49 -24.94
CA SER A 154 -39.11 18.75 -25.05
C SER A 154 -39.27 17.88 -23.80
N LYS A 155 -40.47 17.92 -23.21
CA LYS A 155 -40.84 17.14 -22.02
C LYS A 155 -40.45 15.66 -22.18
N GLN A 156 -40.58 15.11 -23.38
CA GLN A 156 -40.20 13.73 -23.70
C GLN A 156 -38.70 13.47 -23.54
N VAL A 157 -37.85 14.44 -23.91
CA VAL A 157 -36.39 14.34 -23.75
C VAL A 157 -36.03 14.39 -22.27
N ILE A 158 -36.67 15.25 -21.47
CA ILE A 158 -36.47 15.27 -20.01
C ILE A 158 -36.84 13.92 -19.41
N MET A 159 -38.00 13.35 -19.79
CA MET A 159 -38.46 12.06 -19.28
C MET A 159 -37.50 10.91 -19.64
N SER A 160 -37.00 10.85 -20.88
CA SER A 160 -36.08 9.80 -21.31
C SER A 160 -34.70 9.91 -20.61
N HIS A 161 -34.22 11.14 -20.39
CA HIS A 161 -32.96 11.38 -19.69
C HIS A 161 -33.08 11.11 -18.18
N ALA A 162 -34.20 11.49 -17.55
CA ALA A 162 -34.47 11.33 -16.12
C ALA A 162 -34.74 9.89 -15.68
N THR A 163 -35.14 9.01 -16.60
CA THR A 163 -35.28 7.57 -16.32
C THR A 163 -33.92 7.02 -15.84
N ILE A 164 -33.87 6.23 -14.77
CA ILE A 164 -32.61 5.66 -14.22
C ILE A 164 -32.55 4.16 -14.51
N TYR A 165 -33.62 3.44 -14.19
CA TYR A 165 -33.71 1.99 -14.38
C TYR A 165 -34.44 1.66 -15.68
N GLY A 166 -34.01 0.59 -16.37
CA GLY A 166 -34.77 -0.01 -17.47
C GLY A 166 -34.48 0.49 -18.88
N LYS A 167 -33.48 1.37 -19.10
CA LYS A 167 -33.23 1.96 -20.45
C LYS A 167 -32.98 0.93 -21.55
N ASN A 168 -32.29 -0.16 -21.23
CA ASN A 168 -31.91 -1.22 -22.18
C ASN A 168 -32.30 -2.61 -21.67
N SER A 169 -33.22 -2.69 -20.70
CA SER A 169 -33.55 -3.96 -20.04
C SER A 169 -34.92 -4.44 -20.49
N THR A 170 -35.00 -5.69 -20.94
CA THR A 170 -36.27 -6.38 -21.25
C THR A 170 -36.99 -6.86 -19.99
N ARG A 171 -36.28 -6.93 -18.85
CA ARG A 171 -36.86 -7.31 -17.56
C ARG A 171 -37.86 -6.27 -17.07
N ALA A 172 -38.99 -6.74 -16.54
CA ALA A 172 -39.98 -5.90 -15.88
C ALA A 172 -39.39 -5.18 -14.65
N LEU A 173 -39.60 -3.86 -14.58
CA LEU A 173 -39.16 -3.05 -13.45
C LEU A 173 -39.90 -3.41 -12.16
N THR A 174 -39.16 -3.50 -11.07
CA THR A 174 -39.70 -3.68 -9.72
C THR A 174 -40.51 -2.45 -9.29
N PRO A 175 -41.43 -2.58 -8.30
CA PRO A 175 -42.20 -1.44 -7.80
C PRO A 175 -41.33 -0.27 -7.32
N TYR A 176 -40.18 -0.57 -6.71
CA TYR A 176 -39.22 0.46 -6.25
C TYR A 176 -38.59 1.20 -7.43
N GLU A 177 -38.11 0.48 -8.44
CA GLU A 177 -37.50 1.08 -9.62
C GLU A 177 -38.50 1.96 -10.39
N LYS A 178 -39.76 1.53 -10.49
CA LYS A 178 -40.84 2.34 -11.08
C LYS A 178 -41.06 3.64 -10.31
N ALA A 179 -41.16 3.56 -8.98
CA ALA A 179 -41.39 4.72 -8.12
C ALA A 179 -40.19 5.69 -8.11
N ILE A 180 -38.95 5.18 -8.18
CA ILE A 180 -37.75 6.03 -8.34
C ILE A 180 -37.74 6.74 -9.70
N ASN A 181 -38.01 6.03 -10.80
CA ASN A 181 -38.07 6.65 -12.12
C ASN A 181 -39.13 7.76 -12.16
N GLU A 182 -40.30 7.53 -11.57
CA GLU A 182 -41.37 8.54 -11.46
C GLU A 182 -40.92 9.76 -10.64
N ALA A 183 -40.26 9.53 -9.50
CA ALA A 183 -39.73 10.61 -8.67
C ALA A 183 -38.65 11.43 -9.38
N CYS A 184 -37.70 10.78 -10.07
CA CYS A 184 -36.68 11.44 -10.89
C CYS A 184 -37.30 12.29 -11.99
N VAL A 185 -38.31 11.77 -12.70
CA VAL A 185 -39.02 12.52 -13.75
C VAL A 185 -39.69 13.76 -13.17
N LYS A 186 -40.40 13.64 -12.03
CA LYS A 186 -41.02 14.80 -11.36
C LYS A 186 -39.98 15.84 -10.95
N LEU A 187 -38.82 15.42 -10.44
CA LEU A 187 -37.74 16.32 -10.05
C LEU A 187 -37.10 17.01 -11.24
N ALA A 188 -36.84 16.27 -12.33
CA ALA A 188 -36.23 16.81 -13.54
C ALA A 188 -37.16 17.77 -14.30
N LEU A 189 -38.48 17.55 -14.25
CA LEU A 189 -39.47 18.49 -14.81
C LEU A 189 -39.51 19.81 -14.04
N ASN A 190 -39.32 19.76 -12.72
CA ASN A 190 -39.27 20.97 -11.89
C ASN A 190 -37.92 21.68 -12.00
N ASN A 191 -36.82 20.92 -12.10
CA ASN A 191 -35.47 21.46 -12.21
C ASN A 191 -34.65 20.67 -13.24
N PRO A 192 -34.57 21.16 -14.50
CA PRO A 192 -33.80 20.50 -15.55
C PRO A 192 -32.29 20.41 -15.29
N VAL A 193 -31.73 21.25 -14.40
CA VAL A 193 -30.30 21.25 -14.06
C VAL A 193 -29.88 19.93 -13.41
N LEU A 194 -30.79 19.26 -12.70
CA LEU A 194 -30.55 17.95 -12.09
C LEU A 194 -30.26 16.84 -13.11
N LEU A 195 -30.58 17.04 -14.39
CA LEU A 195 -30.23 16.06 -15.44
C LEU A 195 -28.71 15.97 -15.68
N ALA A 196 -27.95 17.02 -15.34
CA ALA A 196 -26.50 17.03 -15.45
C ALA A 196 -25.86 16.09 -14.42
N ASP A 197 -26.40 16.02 -13.19
CA ASP A 197 -25.93 15.15 -12.12
C ASP A 197 -26.99 14.08 -11.75
N LYS A 198 -26.88 12.94 -12.43
CA LYS A 198 -27.76 11.78 -12.17
C LYS A 198 -27.61 11.22 -10.76
N GLY A 199 -26.44 11.40 -10.12
CA GLY A 199 -26.18 10.93 -8.76
C GLY A 199 -27.03 11.71 -7.76
N ALA A 200 -26.90 13.04 -7.77
CA ALA A 200 -27.69 13.93 -6.91
C ALA A 200 -29.21 13.79 -7.15
N MET A 201 -29.64 13.69 -8.42
CA MET A 201 -31.05 13.47 -8.76
C MET A 201 -31.60 12.18 -8.15
N LEU A 202 -30.82 11.09 -8.15
CA LEU A 202 -31.21 9.81 -7.56
C LEU A 202 -31.35 9.89 -6.04
N GLU A 203 -30.47 10.64 -5.37
CA GLU A 203 -30.55 10.86 -3.92
C GLU A 203 -31.80 11.66 -3.54
N HIS A 204 -32.08 12.75 -4.26
CA HIS A 204 -33.31 13.52 -4.07
C HIS A 204 -34.57 12.69 -4.34
N ALA A 205 -34.55 11.82 -5.36
CA ALA A 205 -35.67 10.93 -5.65
C ALA A 205 -35.92 9.94 -4.50
N LYS A 206 -34.87 9.35 -3.92
CA LYS A 206 -34.98 8.47 -2.73
C LYS A 206 -35.55 9.22 -1.52
N LYS A 207 -35.10 10.45 -1.27
CA LYS A 207 -35.60 11.30 -0.18
C LYS A 207 -37.08 11.64 -0.37
N LYS A 208 -37.48 12.02 -1.59
CA LYS A 208 -38.87 12.32 -1.94
C LYS A 208 -39.77 11.10 -1.76
N LEU A 209 -39.32 9.95 -2.23
CA LEU A 209 -40.05 8.69 -2.11
C LEU A 209 -40.28 8.27 -0.65
N LEU A 210 -39.29 8.50 0.23
CA LEU A 210 -39.44 8.33 1.68
C LEU A 210 -40.44 9.33 2.30
N ALA A 211 -40.40 10.59 1.88
CA ALA A 211 -41.33 11.63 2.33
C ALA A 211 -42.77 11.33 1.90
N ASP A 212 -42.95 10.77 0.70
CA ASP A 212 -44.23 10.31 0.15
C ASP A 212 -44.73 9.01 0.83
N GLY A 213 -44.02 8.50 1.85
CA GLY A 213 -44.44 7.35 2.66
C GLY A 213 -44.09 5.99 2.07
N TYR A 214 -43.24 5.92 1.04
CA TYR A 214 -42.85 4.64 0.47
C TYR A 214 -42.08 3.79 1.49
N THR A 215 -42.59 2.58 1.73
CA THR A 215 -42.00 1.64 2.68
C THR A 215 -41.18 0.57 1.95
N TYR A 216 -39.88 0.47 2.27
CA TYR A 216 -39.00 -0.55 1.69
C TYR A 216 -39.38 -1.96 2.18
N LYS A 217 -39.57 -2.90 1.24
CA LYS A 217 -39.94 -4.30 1.57
C LYS A 217 -38.91 -5.03 2.45
N ARG A 218 -37.63 -4.65 2.43
CA ARG A 218 -36.56 -5.26 3.25
C ARG A 218 -36.31 -4.50 4.58
N GLY A 219 -37.12 -3.51 4.92
CA GLY A 219 -36.75 -2.44 5.86
C GLY A 219 -37.47 -2.36 7.20
N GLN A 220 -38.44 -3.23 7.52
CA GLN A 220 -38.90 -3.36 8.91
C GLN A 220 -37.92 -4.22 9.73
N SER A 221 -36.62 -3.92 9.66
CA SER A 221 -35.75 -4.26 10.78
C SER A 221 -36.08 -3.25 11.89
N ARG A 222 -36.81 -3.72 12.90
CA ARG A 222 -37.54 -2.98 13.95
C ARG A 222 -36.65 -2.12 14.88
N SER A 223 -35.37 -1.93 14.57
CA SER A 223 -34.38 -1.28 15.44
C SER A 223 -34.03 0.15 15.06
N LYS A 224 -34.37 0.66 13.87
CA LYS A 224 -33.99 2.03 13.46
C LYS A 224 -35.02 3.12 13.79
N LEU A 225 -36.25 2.75 14.17
CA LEU A 225 -37.35 3.68 14.48
C LEU A 225 -37.68 3.79 15.97
N ASN A 226 -37.08 2.95 16.82
CA ASN A 226 -37.24 3.08 18.27
C ASN A 226 -36.08 3.93 18.84
N PRO A 227 -36.32 5.12 19.41
CA PRO A 227 -35.26 5.93 20.02
C PRO A 227 -34.44 5.16 21.06
N VAL A 228 -35.07 4.23 21.80
CA VAL A 228 -34.39 3.35 22.78
C VAL A 228 -33.34 2.44 22.12
N ALA A 229 -33.57 2.03 20.86
CA ALA A 229 -32.61 1.19 20.14
C ALA A 229 -31.41 2.01 19.61
N ARG A 230 -31.53 3.33 19.45
CA ARG A 230 -30.40 4.18 19.03
C ARG A 230 -29.32 4.24 20.11
N ASP A 231 -29.72 4.36 21.38
CA ASP A 231 -28.76 4.41 22.49
C ASP A 231 -28.03 3.08 22.66
N ALA A 232 -28.73 1.95 22.52
CA ALA A 232 -28.10 0.62 22.52
C ALA A 232 -27.04 0.44 21.41
N THR A 233 -27.20 1.09 20.25
CA THR A 233 -26.17 1.02 19.19
C THR A 233 -24.91 1.84 19.49
N LYS A 234 -25.03 2.93 20.27
CA LYS A 234 -23.86 3.70 20.72
C LYS A 234 -23.02 2.87 21.68
N ASP A 235 -23.66 2.21 22.63
CA ASP A 235 -22.99 1.31 23.60
C ASP A 235 -22.27 0.16 22.90
N PHE A 236 -22.90 -0.45 21.90
CA PHE A 236 -22.28 -1.54 21.14
C PHE A 236 -21.03 -1.07 20.38
N LYS A 237 -21.10 0.11 19.73
CA LYS A 237 -19.94 0.72 19.04
C LYS A 237 -18.81 1.04 20.03
N GLN A 238 -19.15 1.60 21.20
CA GLN A 238 -18.16 1.88 22.23
C GLN A 238 -17.49 0.60 22.74
N ARG A 239 -18.26 -0.47 23.01
CA ARG A 239 -17.71 -1.78 23.41
C ARG A 239 -16.77 -2.35 22.35
N ARG A 240 -17.16 -2.30 21.07
CA ARG A 240 -16.31 -2.76 19.96
C ARG A 240 -15.01 -1.95 19.85
N ASN A 241 -15.07 -0.63 20.02
CA ASN A 241 -13.87 0.22 20.03
C ASN A 241 -12.96 -0.10 21.21
N LYS A 242 -13.51 -0.23 22.44
CA LYS A 242 -12.74 -0.61 23.64
C LYS A 242 -12.04 -1.97 23.48
N THR A 243 -12.71 -2.95 22.88
CA THR A 243 -12.08 -4.25 22.57
C THR A 243 -10.94 -4.12 21.57
N ALA A 244 -11.11 -3.30 20.53
CA ALA A 244 -10.06 -3.04 19.54
C ALA A 244 -8.84 -2.32 20.16
N GLU A 245 -9.08 -1.33 21.01
CA GLU A 245 -8.04 -0.61 21.77
C GLU A 245 -7.28 -1.55 22.71
N LYS A 246 -8.00 -2.40 23.46
CA LYS A 246 -7.38 -3.41 24.34
C LYS A 246 -6.47 -4.35 23.54
N LEU A 247 -6.93 -4.82 22.37
CA LEU A 247 -6.13 -5.70 21.51
C LEU A 247 -4.91 -4.99 20.92
N SER A 248 -5.02 -3.70 20.55
CA SER A 248 -3.87 -2.89 20.13
C SER A 248 -2.85 -2.70 21.26
N LEU A 249 -3.33 -2.48 22.50
CA LEU A 249 -2.46 -2.35 23.66
C LEU A 249 -1.73 -3.66 23.96
N GLU A 250 -2.44 -4.80 23.90
CA GLU A 250 -1.85 -6.13 24.08
C GLU A 250 -0.76 -6.40 23.03
N ARG A 251 -1.02 -6.11 21.74
CA ARG A 251 0.00 -6.21 20.68
C ARG A 251 1.23 -5.35 20.93
N ARG A 252 1.04 -4.10 21.40
CA ARG A 252 2.15 -3.20 21.74
C ARG A 252 2.99 -3.74 22.90
N ASN A 253 2.35 -4.28 23.93
CA ASN A 253 3.05 -4.90 25.05
C ASN A 253 3.82 -6.15 24.60
N SER A 254 3.20 -7.02 23.79
CA SER A 254 3.88 -8.20 23.22
C SER A 254 5.05 -7.82 22.32
N LEU A 255 4.96 -6.72 21.56
CA LEU A 255 6.09 -6.19 20.78
C LEU A 255 7.27 -5.82 21.67
N LEU A 256 7.02 -5.06 22.75
CA LEU A 256 8.08 -4.67 23.71
C LEU A 256 8.72 -5.90 24.37
N GLU A 257 7.93 -6.89 24.76
CA GLU A 257 8.44 -8.12 25.35
C GLU A 257 9.32 -8.92 24.37
N LEU A 258 8.91 -9.01 23.10
CA LEU A 258 9.68 -9.68 22.05
C LEU A 258 10.95 -8.90 21.70
N GLU A 259 10.93 -7.57 21.74
CA GLU A 259 12.12 -6.74 21.53
C GLU A 259 13.14 -6.94 22.66
N ASN A 260 12.69 -7.05 23.92
CA ASN A 260 13.58 -7.40 25.04
C ASN A 260 14.16 -8.81 24.89
N LYS A 261 13.34 -9.80 24.54
CA LYS A 261 13.81 -11.18 24.26
C LYS A 261 14.82 -11.22 23.11
N LEU A 262 14.61 -10.40 22.07
CA LEU A 262 15.54 -10.29 20.95
C LEU A 262 16.92 -9.79 21.42
N LEU A 263 16.95 -8.79 22.31
CA LEU A 263 18.19 -8.29 22.91
C LEU A 263 18.91 -9.37 23.72
N ASP A 264 18.17 -10.14 24.53
CA ASP A 264 18.74 -11.26 25.30
C ASP A 264 19.33 -12.34 24.40
N CYS A 265 18.65 -12.70 23.30
CA CYS A 265 19.18 -13.63 22.30
C CYS A 265 20.47 -13.08 21.65
N ILE A 266 20.51 -11.78 21.31
CA ILE A 266 21.71 -11.15 20.75
C ILE A 266 22.87 -11.18 21.75
N MET A 267 22.60 -10.90 23.03
CA MET A 267 23.61 -10.95 24.10
C MET A 267 24.14 -12.38 24.31
N THR A 268 23.24 -13.37 24.36
CA THR A 268 23.60 -14.79 24.48
C THR A 268 24.44 -15.25 23.29
N ARG A 269 24.07 -14.85 22.07
CA ARG A 269 24.83 -15.12 20.84
C ARG A 269 26.25 -14.56 20.94
N ARG A 270 26.39 -13.30 21.33
CA ARG A 270 27.70 -12.63 21.50
C ARG A 270 28.56 -13.33 22.56
N GLN A 271 27.96 -13.76 23.67
CA GLN A 271 28.68 -14.50 24.70
C GLN A 271 29.16 -15.88 24.22
N ALA A 272 28.32 -16.60 23.47
CA ALA A 272 28.71 -17.89 22.89
C ALA A 272 29.83 -17.73 21.85
N GLU A 273 29.72 -16.74 20.97
CA GLU A 273 30.78 -16.39 19.99
C GLU A 273 32.10 -16.03 20.69
N ALA A 274 32.05 -15.23 21.76
CA ALA A 274 33.23 -14.88 22.54
C ALA A 274 33.87 -16.10 23.22
N LYS A 275 33.06 -17.01 23.78
CA LYS A 275 33.54 -18.27 24.38
C LYS A 275 34.20 -19.18 23.36
N ILE A 276 33.60 -19.34 22.17
CA ILE A 276 34.19 -20.12 21.07
C ILE A 276 35.55 -19.52 20.66
N LYS A 277 35.63 -18.18 20.56
CA LYS A 277 36.87 -17.48 20.21
C LYS A 277 37.98 -17.63 21.26
N LEU A 278 37.62 -17.66 22.55
CA LEU A 278 38.58 -17.83 23.66
C LEU A 278 38.97 -19.30 23.88
N GLY A 279 38.01 -20.22 23.75
CA GLY A 279 38.17 -21.67 23.97
C GLY A 279 39.10 -22.36 22.98
N LEU A 280 39.44 -21.68 21.87
CA LEU A 280 40.37 -22.15 20.84
C LEU A 280 41.80 -22.46 21.36
N LYS A 281 42.14 -22.16 22.63
CA LYS A 281 43.47 -22.39 23.20
C LYS A 281 43.53 -23.36 24.40
N GLY A 282 42.43 -24.01 24.79
CA GLY A 282 42.50 -24.96 25.91
C GLY A 282 41.18 -25.50 26.47
N SER A 283 40.04 -25.28 25.80
CA SER A 283 38.76 -25.89 26.21
C SER A 283 38.67 -27.33 25.73
N THR A 284 37.96 -28.18 26.46
CA THR A 284 37.68 -29.55 26.05
C THR A 284 36.73 -29.55 24.85
N TYR A 285 36.81 -30.59 24.02
CA TYR A 285 35.96 -30.71 22.82
C TYR A 285 34.45 -30.64 23.17
N GLU A 286 34.05 -31.22 24.30
CA GLU A 286 32.66 -31.29 24.76
C GLU A 286 32.09 -29.90 25.09
N GLU A 287 32.84 -29.05 25.80
CA GLU A 287 32.45 -27.67 26.09
C GLU A 287 32.28 -26.83 24.82
N LEU A 288 33.14 -27.05 23.83
CA LEU A 288 33.09 -26.36 22.55
C LEU A 288 31.85 -26.76 21.74
N GLU A 289 31.47 -28.03 21.76
CA GLU A 289 30.26 -28.51 21.09
C GLU A 289 28.99 -27.97 21.76
N ASP A 290 28.96 -27.93 23.10
CA ASP A 290 27.85 -27.34 23.85
C ASP A 290 27.69 -25.83 23.60
N THR A 291 28.80 -25.09 23.47
CA THR A 291 28.74 -23.66 23.14
C THR A 291 28.27 -23.41 21.72
N LYS A 292 28.61 -24.28 20.75
CA LYS A 292 28.04 -24.24 19.40
C LYS A 292 26.54 -24.51 19.39
N ARG A 293 26.07 -25.53 20.11
CA ARG A 293 24.62 -25.81 20.23
C ARG A 293 23.85 -24.61 20.82
N LYS A 294 24.44 -23.93 21.82
CA LYS A 294 23.87 -22.71 22.41
C LYS A 294 23.84 -21.56 21.39
N LEU A 295 24.88 -21.42 20.57
CA LEU A 295 24.93 -20.43 19.49
C LEU A 295 23.83 -20.69 18.45
N ASP A 296 23.69 -21.92 17.97
CA ASP A 296 22.67 -22.30 16.99
C ASP A 296 21.26 -22.10 17.52
N THR A 297 21.02 -22.47 18.78
CA THR A 297 19.74 -22.22 19.47
C THR A 297 19.43 -20.72 19.49
N ALA A 298 20.38 -19.87 19.89
CA ALA A 298 20.18 -18.42 19.93
C ALA A 298 19.91 -17.81 18.54
N ILE A 299 20.54 -18.33 17.47
CA ILE A 299 20.31 -17.88 16.09
C ILE A 299 18.91 -18.25 15.60
N THR A 300 18.47 -19.48 15.87
CA THR A 300 17.12 -19.94 15.48
C THR A 300 16.03 -19.20 16.25
N GLU A 301 16.22 -18.94 17.54
CA GLU A 301 15.31 -18.14 18.37
C GLU A 301 15.23 -16.69 17.91
N LYS A 302 16.37 -16.04 17.63
CA LYS A 302 16.41 -14.69 17.05
C LYS A 302 15.56 -14.60 15.78
N SER A 303 15.67 -15.59 14.90
CA SER A 303 14.92 -15.63 13.63
C SER A 303 13.42 -15.86 13.85
N LYS A 304 13.02 -16.68 14.82
CA LYS A 304 11.61 -16.86 15.22
C LYS A 304 11.01 -15.58 15.80
N ILE A 305 11.72 -14.93 16.74
CA ILE A 305 11.29 -13.67 17.36
C ILE A 305 11.16 -12.57 16.30
N GLY A 306 12.13 -12.45 15.38
CA GLY A 306 12.09 -11.45 14.30
C GLY A 306 10.86 -11.59 13.39
N ARG A 307 10.46 -12.83 13.06
CA ARG A 307 9.22 -13.09 12.29
C ARG A 307 7.98 -12.66 13.06
N GLU A 308 7.93 -12.95 14.36
CA GLU A 308 6.78 -12.60 15.20
C GLU A 308 6.64 -11.08 15.39
N ILE A 309 7.75 -10.38 15.62
CA ILE A 309 7.79 -8.90 15.65
C ILE A 309 7.24 -8.34 14.34
N SER A 310 7.70 -8.86 13.21
CA SER A 310 7.25 -8.41 11.88
C SER A 310 5.75 -8.62 11.68
N ARG A 311 5.23 -9.78 12.12
CA ARG A 311 3.80 -10.11 12.08
C ARG A 311 2.97 -9.13 12.92
N LEU A 312 3.36 -8.88 14.16
CA LEU A 312 2.67 -7.95 15.06
C LEU A 312 2.75 -6.51 14.57
N LYS A 313 3.90 -6.05 14.05
CA LYS A 313 4.05 -4.72 13.42
C LYS A 313 3.14 -4.57 12.20
N ALA A 314 2.98 -5.61 11.36
CA ALA A 314 2.04 -5.58 10.24
C ALA A 314 0.58 -5.46 10.70
N GLN A 315 0.19 -6.20 11.74
CA GLN A 315 -1.15 -6.08 12.33
C GLN A 315 -1.41 -4.69 12.91
N GLU A 316 -0.42 -4.11 13.59
CA GLU A 316 -0.56 -2.77 14.17
C GLU A 316 -0.64 -1.68 13.09
N ARG A 317 0.16 -1.77 12.02
CA ARG A 317 0.04 -0.87 10.85
C ARG A 317 -1.35 -0.96 10.22
N LYS A 318 -1.90 -2.16 10.06
CA LYS A 318 -3.26 -2.36 9.55
C LYS A 318 -4.30 -1.71 10.47
N HIS A 319 -4.19 -1.91 11.78
CA HIS A 319 -5.06 -1.26 12.77
C HIS A 319 -5.00 0.27 12.69
N GLN A 320 -3.79 0.84 12.66
CA GLN A 320 -3.58 2.29 12.53
C GLN A 320 -4.14 2.83 11.21
N TRP A 321 -3.99 2.10 10.10
CA TRP A 321 -4.57 2.48 8.82
C TRP A 321 -6.09 2.57 8.89
N TYR A 322 -6.76 1.60 9.53
CA TYR A 322 -8.20 1.66 9.73
C TYR A 322 -8.62 2.84 10.60
N GLU A 323 -7.92 3.12 11.70
CA GLU A 323 -8.26 4.26 12.57
C GLU A 323 -8.02 5.60 11.86
N LYS A 324 -6.92 5.76 11.11
CA LYS A 324 -6.67 6.93 10.26
C LYS A 324 -7.77 7.11 9.21
N GLN A 325 -8.15 6.04 8.53
CA GLN A 325 -9.17 6.10 7.47
C GLN A 325 -10.58 6.36 8.02
N LYS A 326 -10.89 5.81 9.19
CA LYS A 326 -12.13 6.08 9.94
C LYS A 326 -12.20 7.53 10.40
N SER A 327 -11.09 8.08 10.92
CA SER A 327 -10.97 9.49 11.30
C SER A 327 -11.13 10.41 10.08
N LYS A 328 -10.43 10.11 8.98
CA LYS A 328 -10.54 10.86 7.71
C LYS A 328 -11.98 10.90 7.19
N ARG A 329 -12.68 9.76 7.20
CA ARG A 329 -14.10 9.68 6.77
C ARG A 329 -15.04 10.47 7.67
N ARG A 330 -14.72 10.67 8.95
CA ARG A 330 -15.49 11.54 9.84
C ARG A 330 -15.24 13.01 9.51
N ALA A 331 -13.97 13.39 9.35
CA ALA A 331 -13.59 14.77 9.00
C ALA A 331 -14.17 15.22 7.65
N ASP A 332 -14.18 14.35 6.64
CA ASP A 332 -14.68 14.65 5.29
C ASP A 332 -16.21 14.62 5.18
N SER A 333 -16.90 14.05 6.18
CA SER A 333 -18.37 13.94 6.12
C SER A 333 -19.10 15.28 6.26
N GLY A 334 -18.40 16.40 6.52
CA GLY A 334 -18.96 17.76 6.58
C GLY A 334 -19.91 18.01 7.76
N TYR A 335 -20.53 16.96 8.28
CA TYR A 335 -21.01 16.84 9.64
C TYR A 335 -19.80 16.64 10.54
N GLY A 336 -19.03 17.72 10.70
CA GLY A 336 -18.29 17.89 11.94
C GLY A 336 -19.31 17.75 13.05
N GLU A 337 -19.31 16.60 13.71
CA GLU A 337 -19.76 16.44 15.08
C GLU A 337 -18.79 17.32 15.88
N ALA A 338 -18.92 18.64 15.70
CA ALA A 338 -18.49 19.62 16.67
C ALA A 338 -19.13 19.09 17.92
N SER A 339 -18.27 18.54 18.77
CA SER A 339 -18.55 18.19 20.14
C SER A 339 -19.47 19.28 20.67
N PHE A 340 -20.77 19.03 20.60
CA PHE A 340 -21.72 19.61 21.51
C PHE A 340 -21.26 19.02 22.83
N MET A 341 -20.24 19.66 23.41
CA MET A 341 -19.99 19.54 24.82
C MET A 341 -21.34 19.94 25.39
N GLU A 342 -22.06 18.94 25.85
CA GLU A 342 -23.07 19.11 26.87
C GLU A 342 -22.31 19.80 28.00
N ASP A 343 -22.32 21.13 27.93
CA ASP A 343 -22.13 22.00 29.05
C ASP A 343 -23.24 21.60 30.00
N ASP A 344 -22.86 21.05 31.15
CA ASP A 344 -23.74 20.63 32.24
C ASP A 344 -24.37 21.86 32.94
N GLY A 345 -24.82 22.82 32.14
CA GLY A 345 -25.50 24.05 32.53
C GLY A 345 -27.00 23.83 32.58
N GLU A 346 -27.48 23.42 33.74
CA GLU A 346 -28.82 23.65 34.27
C GLU A 346 -29.46 24.95 33.72
N THR A 347 -30.45 24.87 32.82
CA THR A 347 -31.58 25.84 32.72
C THR A 347 -32.67 25.46 31.71
N THR A 348 -33.88 25.30 32.27
CA THR A 348 -35.19 25.73 31.77
C THR A 348 -35.68 25.41 30.35
N ALA A 349 -36.76 24.62 30.35
CA ALA A 349 -37.81 24.50 29.35
C ALA A 349 -38.00 25.71 28.42
N SER A 350 -37.75 25.51 27.12
CA SER A 350 -38.58 26.13 26.09
C SER A 350 -38.60 25.28 24.82
N GLN A 351 -39.81 24.87 24.45
CA GLN A 351 -40.13 24.15 23.23
C GLN A 351 -39.81 25.01 22.00
N LYS A 352 -38.96 24.50 21.09
CA LYS A 352 -39.20 24.72 19.65
C LYS A 352 -38.53 23.64 18.81
N SER A 353 -39.38 22.83 18.21
CA SER A 353 -39.08 21.72 17.31
C SER A 353 -38.67 22.21 15.92
N PHE A 354 -37.45 21.90 15.49
CA PHE A 354 -37.09 21.86 14.08
C PHE A 354 -36.01 20.78 13.87
N SER A 355 -36.42 19.59 13.42
CA SER A 355 -35.52 18.46 13.17
C SER A 355 -35.39 18.19 11.67
N GLY A 356 -34.26 18.60 11.10
CA GLY A 356 -33.81 18.22 9.77
C GLY A 356 -32.40 17.65 9.85
N SER A 357 -32.28 16.31 9.86
CA SER A 357 -30.98 15.63 9.82
C SER A 357 -31.00 14.54 8.74
N GLU A 358 -30.30 14.82 7.64
CA GLU A 358 -30.00 13.89 6.56
C GLU A 358 -28.80 13.01 6.96
N ALA A 359 -29.04 11.71 7.14
CA ALA A 359 -27.99 10.73 7.34
C ALA A 359 -27.79 9.90 6.07
N GLY A 360 -26.70 10.19 5.34
CA GLY A 360 -26.22 9.40 4.21
C GLY A 360 -25.86 7.97 4.64
N SER A 361 -26.57 6.98 4.12
CA SER A 361 -26.31 5.56 4.35
C SER A 361 -25.56 4.95 3.16
N ARG A 362 -24.37 4.41 3.43
CA ARG A 362 -23.59 3.56 2.52
C ARG A 362 -24.28 2.20 2.31
N PRO A 363 -24.02 1.53 1.18
CA PRO A 363 -24.49 0.17 0.95
C PRO A 363 -23.67 -0.82 1.77
N ASP A 364 -24.37 -1.68 2.52
CA ASP A 364 -23.80 -2.80 3.24
C ASP A 364 -23.46 -3.93 2.25
N ASP A 365 -22.21 -4.36 2.35
CA ASP A 365 -21.56 -5.49 1.67
C ASP A 365 -21.99 -6.79 2.38
N ASP A 366 -22.58 -7.71 1.61
CA ASP A 366 -23.15 -8.96 2.10
C ASP A 366 -22.05 -9.98 2.47
N GLY A 367 -22.13 -10.44 3.72
CA GLY A 367 -21.68 -11.72 4.28
C GLY A 367 -20.57 -12.52 3.58
N ILE A 368 -19.42 -12.62 4.25
CA ILE A 368 -18.51 -13.77 4.09
C ILE A 368 -18.62 -14.66 5.33
N GLN A 369 -19.11 -15.88 5.09
CA GLN A 369 -19.09 -17.01 6.02
C GLN A 369 -17.63 -17.40 6.30
N SER A 370 -17.31 -17.61 7.58
CA SER A 370 -16.07 -18.25 8.02
C SER A 370 -16.02 -19.68 7.48
N GLN A 371 -15.10 -19.94 6.56
CA GLN A 371 -14.50 -21.25 6.38
C GLN A 371 -12.99 -21.11 6.43
N ASP A 372 -12.39 -21.87 7.34
CA ASP A 372 -10.96 -22.13 7.41
C ASP A 372 -10.45 -22.54 6.03
N SER A 373 -9.56 -21.72 5.46
CA SER A 373 -8.78 -22.09 4.28
C SER A 373 -7.41 -21.42 4.35
N ALA A 374 -6.41 -22.19 3.94
CA ALA A 374 -5.00 -21.91 4.03
C ALA A 374 -4.64 -20.53 3.48
N ILE A 375 -3.83 -19.79 4.25
CA ILE A 375 -3.26 -18.52 3.83
C ILE A 375 -2.11 -18.83 2.85
N ALA A 376 -2.45 -18.82 1.57
CA ALA A 376 -1.49 -18.62 0.49
C ALA A 376 -1.17 -17.13 0.36
N ASP A 377 0.12 -16.87 0.14
CA ASP A 377 0.83 -15.63 -0.18
C ASP A 377 0.04 -14.34 -0.43
N CYS A 378 0.18 -13.40 0.51
CA CYS A 378 -0.08 -11.98 0.29
C CYS A 378 1.27 -11.24 0.24
N HIS A 379 1.85 -11.16 -0.96
CA HIS A 379 3.01 -10.32 -1.29
C HIS A 379 2.64 -9.38 -2.44
N SER A 380 1.96 -8.24 -2.18
CA SER A 380 1.92 -7.14 -3.17
C SER A 380 1.38 -5.77 -2.72
N SER A 381 1.49 -5.34 -1.46
CA SER A 381 1.03 -3.97 -1.09
C SER A 381 1.80 -3.27 0.04
N GLN A 382 3.03 -3.69 0.36
CA GLN A 382 3.75 -3.21 1.55
C GLN A 382 4.57 -1.89 1.36
N GLN A 383 4.80 -1.37 0.16
CA GLN A 383 5.92 -0.42 -0.06
C GLN A 383 5.63 1.10 -0.06
N LEU A 384 4.54 1.58 0.53
CA LEU A 384 4.17 3.01 0.42
C LEU A 384 4.06 3.83 1.72
N TYR A 385 4.41 3.30 2.91
CA TYR A 385 4.33 4.09 4.15
C TYR A 385 5.38 3.75 5.23
N ASP A 386 6.64 3.52 4.87
CA ASP A 386 7.73 3.24 5.84
C ASP A 386 8.63 4.45 6.20
N SER A 387 8.39 5.65 5.67
CA SER A 387 9.33 6.80 5.83
C SER A 387 9.30 7.53 7.19
N ALA A 388 8.43 7.15 8.14
CA ALA A 388 8.32 7.88 9.42
C ALA A 388 9.04 7.22 10.61
N ASP A 389 9.35 5.91 10.56
CA ASP A 389 9.87 5.17 11.72
C ASP A 389 11.35 4.73 11.61
N HIS A 390 12.03 4.96 10.48
CA HIS A 390 13.46 4.67 10.35
C HIS A 390 14.35 5.56 11.24
N ASN A 391 13.84 6.68 11.75
CA ASN A 391 14.64 7.60 12.56
C ASN A 391 14.87 7.10 14.00
N GLN A 392 14.03 6.20 14.54
CA GLN A 392 14.24 5.66 15.90
C GLN A 392 15.21 4.48 15.95
N HIS A 393 15.28 3.66 14.89
CA HIS A 393 16.20 2.52 14.85
C HIS A 393 17.67 2.97 14.66
N SER A 394 17.90 4.04 13.89
CA SER A 394 19.23 4.64 13.72
C SER A 394 19.77 5.25 15.02
N SER A 395 18.89 5.74 15.90
CA SER A 395 19.26 6.30 17.21
C SER A 395 19.80 5.23 18.17
N LEU A 396 19.18 4.05 18.22
CA LEU A 396 19.62 2.96 19.10
C LEU A 396 20.91 2.30 18.61
N GLU A 397 21.11 2.17 17.29
CA GLU A 397 22.40 1.70 16.75
C GLU A 397 23.53 2.72 17.00
N ALA A 398 23.26 4.02 16.84
CA ALA A 398 24.23 5.06 17.16
C ALA A 398 24.63 5.06 18.65
N LEU A 399 23.67 4.88 19.56
CA LEU A 399 23.93 4.74 21.00
C LEU A 399 24.74 3.47 21.31
N SER A 400 24.47 2.35 20.63
CA SER A 400 25.25 1.12 20.81
C SER A 400 26.69 1.25 20.32
N ILE A 401 26.90 1.90 19.16
CA ILE A 401 28.23 2.18 18.61
C ILE A 401 29.00 3.14 19.53
N ALA A 402 28.34 4.19 20.03
CA ALA A 402 28.95 5.13 20.97
C ALA A 402 29.37 4.44 22.29
N ALA A 403 28.53 3.55 22.83
CA ALA A 403 28.86 2.78 24.03
C ALA A 403 30.05 1.82 23.80
N MET A 404 30.14 1.19 22.61
CA MET A 404 31.28 0.35 22.24
C MET A 404 32.57 1.17 22.07
N ALA A 405 32.50 2.35 21.46
CA ALA A 405 33.63 3.26 21.32
C ALA A 405 34.14 3.74 22.69
N ALA A 406 33.24 4.08 23.61
CA ALA A 406 33.58 4.46 24.98
C ALA A 406 34.29 3.32 25.75
N ALA A 407 33.76 2.09 25.67
CA ALA A 407 34.37 0.92 26.30
C ALA A 407 35.75 0.56 25.70
N ALA A 408 35.94 0.78 24.39
CA ALA A 408 37.23 0.60 23.73
C ALA A 408 38.25 1.67 24.16
N ALA A 409 37.82 2.92 24.29
CA ALA A 409 38.66 4.02 24.77
C ALA A 409 39.13 3.79 26.22
N GLU A 410 38.25 3.29 27.09
CA GLU A 410 38.58 2.98 28.49
C GLU A 410 39.61 1.84 28.61
N LYS A 411 39.49 0.79 27.78
CA LYS A 411 40.50 -0.28 27.69
C LYS A 411 41.85 0.22 27.16
N SER A 412 41.83 1.15 26.20
CA SER A 412 43.07 1.77 25.68
C SER A 412 43.75 2.64 26.73
N ALA A 413 42.99 3.35 27.56
CA ALA A 413 43.53 4.18 28.64
C ALA A 413 44.21 3.32 29.72
N LEU A 414 43.60 2.20 30.11
CA LEU A 414 44.16 1.28 31.10
C LEU A 414 45.42 0.54 30.59
N GLY A 415 45.46 0.14 29.31
CA GLY A 415 46.63 -0.49 28.69
C GLY A 415 47.87 0.43 28.61
N GLY A 416 47.65 1.75 28.52
CA GLY A 416 48.73 2.74 28.54
C GLY A 416 49.40 2.91 29.91
N VAL A 417 48.67 2.69 31.00
CA VAL A 417 49.21 2.79 32.37
C VAL A 417 50.08 1.57 32.68
N GLU A 418 49.64 0.38 32.26
CA GLU A 418 50.35 -0.87 32.52
C GLU A 418 51.69 -0.96 31.77
N THR A 419 51.73 -0.43 30.54
CA THR A 419 52.97 -0.36 29.74
C THR A 419 53.98 0.65 30.30
N ARG A 420 53.52 1.78 30.87
CA ARG A 420 54.40 2.74 31.55
C ARG A 420 54.97 2.18 32.85
N ALA A 421 54.16 1.46 33.63
CA ALA A 421 54.62 0.80 34.86
C ALA A 421 55.66 -0.28 34.58
N ARG A 422 55.45 -1.11 33.54
CA ARG A 422 56.43 -2.14 33.13
C ARG A 422 57.73 -1.54 32.60
N LYS A 423 57.66 -0.43 31.84
CA LYS A 423 58.87 0.23 31.32
C LYS A 423 59.71 0.86 32.46
N ARG A 424 59.07 1.37 33.51
CA ARG A 424 59.74 1.91 34.70
C ARG A 424 60.33 0.84 35.61
N LEU A 425 59.66 -0.31 35.77
CA LEU A 425 60.22 -1.46 36.49
C LEU A 425 61.43 -2.05 35.77
N ARG A 426 61.41 -2.09 34.43
CA ARG A 426 62.54 -2.60 33.64
C ARG A 426 63.76 -1.68 33.72
N SER A 427 63.58 -0.36 33.73
CA SER A 427 64.70 0.59 33.88
C SER A 427 65.34 0.56 35.28
N MET A 428 64.63 0.07 36.31
CA MET A 428 65.20 -0.10 37.65
C MET A 428 66.02 -1.39 37.80
N LEU A 429 65.87 -2.35 36.89
CA LEU A 429 66.63 -3.61 36.91
C LEU A 429 67.90 -3.55 36.06
N ASP A 430 68.01 -2.58 35.14
CA ASP A 430 69.16 -2.40 34.26
C ASP A 430 70.18 -1.37 34.79
N GLU A 431 70.09 -0.91 36.05
CA GLU A 431 71.16 -0.10 36.66
C GLU A 431 72.33 -1.02 37.05
N PRO A 432 73.51 -0.89 36.41
CA PRO A 432 74.67 -1.68 36.77
C PRO A 432 75.19 -1.22 38.14
N TYR A 433 75.24 -2.15 39.09
CA TYR A 433 76.01 -2.01 40.33
C TYR A 433 77.48 -1.78 39.95
N SER A 434 77.90 -0.51 39.89
CA SER A 434 79.31 -0.14 39.88
C SER A 434 79.75 0.00 41.33
N HIS A 435 80.60 -0.94 41.75
CA HIS A 435 81.34 -0.90 43.00
C HIS A 435 82.50 0.09 42.95
#